data_AF-A0A2H0P4P7-F1
#
_entry.id   AF-A0A2H0P4P7-F1
#
_cell.length_a   1.000
_cell.length_b   1.000
_cell.length_c   1.000
_cell.angle_alpha   90.00
_cell.angle_beta   90.00
_cell.angle_gamma   90.00
#
_symmetry.space_group_name_H-M   'P 1'
#
loop_
_entity.id
_entity.type
_entity.pdbx_description
1 polymer ?
#
loop_
_entity_poly.entity_id
_entity_poly.type
_entity_poly.pdbx_seq_one_letter_code
_entity_poly.pdbx_strand_id
1 'polypeptide(L)'
;MNKTKAIILAAFTVWPVVYMFLFMAGIAGSMFFMRGGSGPMQGFFGVVVVLHLLTMLEMAGLLVYYILNLFKTDAVAQDKKALWAVVLFMGNMIAMPVYWYLYIWKPLQQDAPA
;
A
#
# COMPACT_ATOMS: atom_id res chain seq x y z
N MET A 1 -4.60 -17.31 -6.76
CA MET A 1 -5.58 -16.24 -6.39
C MET A 1 -6.51 -16.01 -7.59
N ASN A 2 -7.70 -15.40 -7.45
CA ASN A 2 -8.53 -15.03 -8.61
C ASN A 2 -8.46 -13.50 -8.88
N LYS A 3 -8.94 -13.06 -10.05
CA LYS A 3 -8.83 -11.66 -10.51
C LYS A 3 -9.44 -10.66 -9.52
N THR A 4 -10.62 -10.95 -8.97
CA THR A 4 -11.28 -10.06 -7.99
C THR A 4 -10.42 -9.83 -6.75
N LYS A 5 -9.87 -10.89 -6.16
CA LYS A 5 -8.99 -10.77 -4.98
C LYS A 5 -7.70 -10.00 -5.33
N ALA A 6 -7.16 -10.18 -6.53
CA ALA A 6 -5.99 -9.43 -6.99
C ALA A 6 -6.29 -7.92 -7.09
N ILE A 7 -7.44 -7.54 -7.66
CA ILE A 7 -7.86 -6.13 -7.78
C ILE A 7 -8.08 -5.51 -6.40
N ILE A 8 -8.75 -6.23 -5.49
CA ILE A 8 -8.94 -5.76 -4.11
C ILE A 8 -7.58 -5.51 -3.46
N LEU A 9 -6.65 -6.46 -3.56
CA LEU A 9 -5.30 -6.31 -3.02
C LEU A 9 -4.56 -5.10 -3.65
N ALA A 10 -4.75 -4.86 -4.95
CA ALA A 10 -4.19 -3.69 -5.62
C ALA A 10 -4.72 -2.38 -5.03
N ALA A 11 -6.03 -2.30 -4.77
CA ALA A 11 -6.65 -1.12 -4.18
C ALA A 11 -6.03 -0.80 -2.80
N PHE A 12 -5.90 -1.82 -1.93
CA PHE A 12 -5.19 -1.68 -0.65
C PHE A 12 -3.72 -1.31 -0.84
N THR A 13 -3.02 -1.90 -1.82
CA THR A 13 -1.60 -1.60 -2.06
C THR A 13 -1.36 -0.17 -2.56
N VAL A 14 -2.31 0.39 -3.32
CA VAL A 14 -2.24 1.76 -3.86
C VAL A 14 -2.71 2.81 -2.84
N TRP A 15 -3.59 2.43 -1.91
CA TRP A 15 -4.16 3.35 -0.93
C TRP A 15 -3.11 4.13 -0.12
N PRO A 16 -2.03 3.53 0.44
CA PRO A 16 -0.99 4.26 1.15
C PRO A 16 -0.34 5.38 0.33
N VAL A 17 -0.16 5.16 -0.98
CA VAL A 17 0.38 6.17 -1.90
C VAL A 17 -0.61 7.32 -2.08
N VAL A 18 -1.89 7.00 -2.31
CA VAL A 18 -2.96 8.00 -2.42
C VAL A 18 -3.08 8.80 -1.12
N TYR A 19 -3.06 8.10 0.02
CA TYR A 19 -3.13 8.69 1.34
C TYR A 19 -1.96 9.63 1.62
N MET A 20 -0.73 9.30 1.19
CA MET A 20 0.42 10.20 1.31
C MET A 20 0.13 11.57 0.69
N PHE A 21 -0.43 11.62 -0.52
CA PHE A 21 -0.78 12.88 -1.18
C PHE A 21 -1.93 13.60 -0.48
N LEU A 22 -2.97 12.88 -0.05
CA LEU A 22 -4.09 13.45 0.70
C LEU A 22 -3.64 14.04 2.05
N PHE A 23 -2.75 13.34 2.76
CA PHE A 23 -2.19 13.78 4.03
C PHE A 23 -1.34 15.05 3.82
N MET A 24 -0.44 15.06 2.84
CA MET A 24 0.36 16.24 2.49
C MET A 24 -0.51 17.43 2.10
N ALA A 25 -1.53 17.22 1.28
CA ALA A 25 -2.49 18.26 0.90
C ALA A 25 -3.29 18.78 2.10
N GLY A 26 -3.74 17.89 3.00
CA GLY A 26 -4.48 18.24 4.21
C GLY A 26 -3.64 19.07 5.19
N ILE A 27 -2.37 18.73 5.38
CA ILE A 27 -1.44 19.50 6.21
C ILE A 27 -1.10 20.85 5.56
N ALA A 28 -0.82 20.89 4.26
CA ALA A 28 -0.55 22.14 3.56
C ALA A 28 -1.76 23.10 3.61
N GLY A 29 -2.96 22.56 3.40
CA GLY A 29 -4.22 23.30 3.53
C GLY A 29 -4.42 23.83 4.94
N SER A 30 -4.20 23.01 5.97
CA SER A 30 -4.38 23.45 7.36
C SER A 30 -3.42 24.58 7.76
N MET A 31 -2.17 24.54 7.29
CA MET A 31 -1.20 25.64 7.49
C MET A 31 -1.66 26.94 6.81
N PHE A 32 -2.26 26.86 5.62
CA PHE A 32 -2.80 28.01 4.91
C PHE A 32 -3.97 28.66 5.67
N PHE A 33 -4.93 27.85 6.15
CA PHE A 33 -6.09 28.35 6.90
C PHE A 33 -5.74 28.84 8.32
N MET A 34 -4.70 28.28 8.95
CA MET A 34 -4.23 28.72 10.28
C MET A 34 -3.77 30.19 10.26
N ARG A 35 -3.25 30.66 9.12
CA ARG A 35 -2.85 32.07 8.92
C ARG A 35 -4.05 33.03 8.87
N GLY A 36 -5.27 32.51 8.67
CA GLY A 36 -6.53 33.26 8.60
C GLY A 36 -7.35 33.31 9.89
N GLY A 37 -6.88 32.72 11.00
CA GLY A 37 -7.46 32.93 12.34
C GLY A 37 -8.72 32.13 12.70
N SER A 38 -9.21 31.22 11.86
CA SER A 38 -10.43 30.45 12.18
C SER A 38 -10.40 29.02 11.63
N GLY A 39 -10.46 28.03 12.52
CA GLY A 39 -10.79 26.65 12.16
C GLY A 39 -10.85 25.71 13.37
N PRO A 40 -11.83 24.79 13.44
CA PRO A 40 -11.91 23.76 14.48
C PRO A 40 -10.82 22.69 14.25
N MET A 41 -9.59 23.03 14.63
CA MET A 41 -8.39 22.23 14.34
C MET A 41 -8.37 20.87 15.05
N GLN A 42 -9.00 20.78 16.22
CA GLN A 42 -8.99 19.59 17.05
C GLN A 42 -9.71 18.40 16.40
N GLY A 43 -10.86 18.65 15.74
CA GLY A 43 -11.63 17.60 15.07
C GLY A 43 -10.92 17.06 13.82
N PHE A 44 -10.37 17.95 12.99
CA PHE A 44 -9.59 17.58 11.81
C PHE A 44 -8.35 16.76 12.18
N PHE A 45 -7.59 17.22 13.19
CA PHE A 45 -6.40 16.52 13.63
C PHE A 45 -6.72 15.11 14.16
N GLY A 46 -7.80 14.96 14.94
CA GLY A 46 -8.24 13.65 15.42
C GLY A 46 -8.54 12.66 14.28
N VAL A 47 -9.28 13.11 13.26
CA VAL A 47 -9.57 12.27 12.08
C VAL A 47 -8.29 11.90 11.32
N VAL A 48 -7.40 12.88 11.11
CA VAL A 48 -6.12 12.64 10.40
C VAL A 48 -5.26 11.63 11.15
N VAL A 49 -5.15 11.74 12.48
CA VAL A 49 -4.38 10.79 13.31
C VAL A 49 -4.95 9.38 13.23
N VAL A 50 -6.27 9.23 13.35
CA VAL A 50 -6.91 7.90 13.25
C VAL A 50 -6.69 7.31 11.86
N LEU A 51 -6.91 8.07 10.79
CA LEU A 51 -6.65 7.61 9.43
C LEU A 51 -5.19 7.23 9.22
N HIS A 52 -4.25 8.01 9.77
CA HIS A 52 -2.82 7.73 9.67
C HIS A 52 -2.46 6.39 10.33
N LEU A 53 -2.96 6.16 11.55
CA LEU A 53 -2.74 4.90 12.27
C LEU A 53 -3.34 3.70 11.54
N LEU A 54 -4.54 3.86 10.95
CA LEU A 54 -5.15 2.81 10.13
C LEU A 54 -4.29 2.49 8.91
N THR A 55 -3.75 3.49 8.23
CA THR A 55 -2.84 3.27 7.09
C THR A 55 -1.51 2.66 7.51
N MET A 56 -0.98 2.99 8.69
CA MET A 56 0.21 2.30 9.22
C MET A 56 -0.06 0.81 9.51
N LEU A 57 -1.23 0.49 10.07
CA LEU A 57 -1.64 -0.90 10.32
C LEU A 57 -1.87 -1.66 9.02
N GLU A 58 -2.49 -1.03 8.03
CA GLU A 58 -2.66 -1.57 6.68
C GLU A 58 -1.31 -1.89 6.03
N MET A 59 -0.36 -0.96 6.10
CA MET A 59 1.00 -1.14 5.58
C MET A 59 1.73 -2.32 6.23
N ALA A 60 1.62 -2.45 7.56
CA ALA A 60 2.17 -3.60 8.28
C ALA A 60 1.49 -4.91 7.84
N GLY A 61 0.17 -4.90 7.69
CA GLY A 61 -0.60 -6.05 7.22
C GLY A 61 -0.24 -6.46 5.78
N LEU A 62 -0.12 -5.49 4.87
CA LEU A 62 0.31 -5.70 3.49
C LEU A 62 1.72 -6.28 3.45
N LEU A 63 2.66 -5.73 4.23
CA LEU A 63 4.02 -6.25 4.28
C LEU A 63 4.05 -7.72 4.71
N VAL A 64 3.37 -8.05 5.81
CA VAL A 64 3.26 -9.45 6.26
C VAL A 64 2.62 -10.32 5.19
N TYR A 65 1.53 -9.86 4.56
CA TYR A 65 0.86 -10.59 3.50
C TYR A 65 1.79 -10.86 2.30
N TYR A 66 2.49 -9.84 1.79
CA TYR A 66 3.38 -9.98 0.64
C TYR A 66 4.57 -10.90 0.94
N ILE A 67 5.13 -10.83 2.15
CA ILE A 67 6.19 -11.74 2.59
C ILE A 67 5.67 -13.18 2.66
N LEU A 68 4.50 -13.41 3.27
CA LEU A 68 3.91 -14.76 3.31
C LEU A 68 3.59 -15.28 1.90
N ASN A 69 3.08 -14.43 1.02
CA ASN A 69 2.80 -14.79 -0.36
C ASN A 69 4.09 -15.11 -1.14
N LEU A 70 5.16 -14.36 -0.91
CA LEU A 70 6.49 -14.61 -1.50
C LEU A 70 7.04 -15.99 -1.17
N PHE A 71 6.91 -16.42 0.08
CA PHE A 71 7.41 -17.74 0.47
C PHE A 71 6.49 -18.88 0.03
N LYS A 72 5.17 -18.63 -0.07
CA LYS A 72 4.18 -19.62 -0.51
C LYS A 72 4.06 -19.79 -2.02
N THR A 73 4.50 -18.82 -2.81
CA THR A 73 4.42 -18.91 -4.28
C THR A 73 5.62 -19.62 -4.87
N ASP A 74 5.37 -20.39 -5.93
CA ASP A 74 6.43 -21.00 -6.76
C ASP A 74 6.83 -20.10 -7.95
N ALA A 75 6.14 -18.95 -8.12
CA ALA A 75 6.44 -17.99 -9.18
C ALA A 75 7.79 -17.26 -9.01
N VAL A 76 8.34 -17.26 -7.78
CA VAL A 76 9.65 -16.69 -7.46
C VAL A 76 10.62 -17.83 -7.16
N ALA A 77 11.71 -17.90 -7.92
CA ALA A 77 12.78 -18.87 -7.68
C ALA A 77 13.33 -18.76 -6.25
N GLN A 78 13.62 -19.90 -5.62
CA GLN A 78 13.94 -19.99 -4.20
C GLN A 78 15.14 -19.12 -3.79
N ASP A 79 16.15 -19.05 -4.65
CA ASP A 79 17.35 -18.21 -4.51
C ASP A 79 17.02 -16.70 -4.50
N LYS A 80 15.95 -16.28 -5.17
CA LYS A 80 15.50 -14.88 -5.26
C LYS A 80 14.54 -14.46 -4.15
N LYS A 81 14.00 -15.41 -3.36
CA LYS A 81 13.03 -15.11 -2.31
C LYS A 81 13.63 -14.23 -1.21
N ALA A 82 14.86 -14.50 -0.78
CA ALA A 82 15.52 -13.67 0.23
C ALA A 82 15.72 -12.22 -0.25
N LEU A 83 16.17 -12.03 -1.50
CA LEU A 83 16.33 -10.71 -2.09
C LEU A 83 15.00 -9.97 -2.17
N TRP A 84 13.94 -10.65 -2.62
CA TRP A 84 12.61 -10.05 -2.69
C TRP A 84 12.04 -9.68 -1.33
N ALA A 85 12.32 -10.45 -0.28
CA ALA A 85 11.90 -10.10 1.07
C ALA A 85 12.55 -8.78 1.52
N VAL A 86 13.85 -8.59 1.24
CA VAL A 86 14.56 -7.33 1.50
C VAL A 86 13.99 -6.19 0.67
N VAL A 87 13.75 -6.40 -0.62
CA VAL A 87 13.16 -5.39 -1.51
C VAL A 87 11.76 -4.99 -1.06
N LEU A 88 10.91 -5.93 -0.63
CA LEU A 88 9.59 -5.63 -0.08
C LEU A 88 9.67 -4.88 1.25
N PHE A 89 10.62 -5.23 2.11
CA PHE A 89 10.80 -4.57 3.40
C PHE A 89 11.31 -3.13 3.24
N MET A 90 12.39 -2.94 2.46
CA MET A 90 13.02 -1.64 2.28
C MET A 90 12.27 -0.75 1.28
N GLY A 91 11.81 -1.33 0.18
CA GLY A 91 11.11 -0.62 -0.89
C GLY A 91 9.61 -0.44 -0.63
N ASN A 92 9.04 -1.21 0.30
CA ASN A 92 7.70 -1.08 0.88
C ASN A 92 6.64 -0.52 -0.10
N MET A 93 6.29 0.76 0.01
CA MET A 93 5.31 1.47 -0.83
C MET A 93 5.52 1.30 -2.35
N ILE A 94 6.76 1.20 -2.82
CA ILE A 94 7.08 1.06 -4.24
C ILE A 94 7.23 -0.42 -4.62
N ALA A 95 7.86 -1.21 -3.74
CA ALA A 95 8.12 -2.62 -4.01
C ALA A 95 6.85 -3.47 -4.06
N MET A 96 5.86 -3.17 -3.20
CA MET A 96 4.60 -3.94 -3.15
C MET A 96 3.78 -3.84 -4.46
N PRO A 97 3.51 -2.66 -5.05
CA PRO A 97 2.86 -2.57 -6.36
C PRO A 97 3.61 -3.32 -7.47
N VAL A 98 4.94 -3.23 -7.48
CA VAL A 98 5.78 -3.91 -8.48
C VAL A 98 5.68 -5.43 -8.31
N TYR A 99 5.81 -5.92 -7.08
CA TYR A 99 5.67 -7.34 -6.77
C TYR A 99 4.26 -7.86 -7.16
N TRP A 100 3.23 -7.10 -6.82
CA TRP A 100 1.85 -7.41 -7.19
C TRP A 100 1.69 -7.56 -8.71
N TYR A 101 2.20 -6.62 -9.48
CA TYR A 101 2.09 -6.69 -10.93
C TYR A 101 2.80 -7.93 -11.49
N LEU A 102 4.05 -8.17 -11.06
CA LEU A 102 4.91 -9.22 -11.62
C LEU A 102 4.47 -10.64 -11.25
N TYR A 103 4.13 -10.87 -9.98
CA TYR A 103 3.94 -12.23 -9.46
C TYR A 103 2.50 -12.56 -9.09
N ILE A 104 1.60 -11.58 -9.12
CA ILE A 104 0.18 -11.80 -8.84
C ILE A 104 -0.65 -11.52 -10.09
N TRP A 105 -0.55 -10.33 -10.67
CA TRP A 105 -1.43 -9.92 -11.76
C TRP A 105 -1.06 -10.56 -13.10
N LYS A 106 0.21 -10.50 -13.51
CA LYS A 106 0.67 -11.01 -14.80
C LYS A 106 0.35 -12.51 -15.02
N PRO A 107 0.55 -13.43 -14.06
CA PRO A 107 0.15 -14.83 -14.22
C PRO A 107 -1.36 -14.98 -14.46
N LEU A 108 -2.21 -14.20 -13.77
CA LEU A 108 -3.67 -14.26 -13.93
C LEU A 108 -4.17 -13.76 -15.30
N GLN A 109 -3.36 -13.01 -16.03
CA GLN A 109 -3.66 -12.64 -17.41
C GLN A 109 -3.30 -13.74 -18.39
N GLN A 110 -2.24 -14.50 -18.11
CA GLN A 110 -1.78 -15.61 -18.96
C GLN A 110 -2.68 -16.84 -18.86
N ASP A 111 -3.32 -17.03 -17.70
CA ASP A 111 -4.27 -18.14 -17.45
C ASP A 111 -5.71 -17.84 -17.93
N ALA A 112 -5.96 -16.69 -18.58
CA ALA A 112 -7.28 -16.34 -19.08
C ALA A 112 -7.55 -17.03 -20.44
N PRO A 113 -8.69 -17.71 -20.64
CA PRO A 113 -9.04 -18.23 -21.96
C PRO A 113 -9.16 -17.07 -22.96
N ALA A 114 -8.58 -17.26 -24.14
CA ALA A 114 -8.58 -16.30 -25.25
C ALA A 114 -9.99 -15.93 -25.73
#